data_AF-A9C2E8-F1
#
_entry.id   AF-A9C2E8-F1
#
_cell.length_a   1.000
_cell.length_b   1.000
_cell.length_c   1.000
_cell.angle_alpha   90.00
_cell.angle_beta   90.00
_cell.angle_gamma   90.00
#
_symmetry.space_group_name_H-M   'P 1'
#
loop_
_entity.id
_entity.type
_entity.pdbx_description
1 polymer ?
#
loop_
_entity_poly.entity_id
_entity_poly.type
_entity_poly.pdbx_seq_one_letter_code
_entity_poly.pdbx_strand_id
1 'polypeptide(L)' 'MKEHPPFGTAPIRCGRTRCSWRGYETDLNKVPGTIGGVSCTCIACPTCGCDSYSFMTAGEIKAWERKQRAQAHKES' A
#
# COMPACT_ATOMS: atom_id res chain seq x y z
N MET A 1 10.46 1.68 -20.73
CA MET A 1 9.18 1.52 -20.01
C MET A 1 9.53 1.15 -18.57
N LYS A 2 9.02 1.86 -17.56
CA LYS A 2 9.23 1.42 -16.17
C LYS A 2 8.38 0.17 -15.97
N GLU A 3 9.01 -0.99 -15.93
CA GLU A 3 8.36 -2.26 -15.64
C GLU A 3 7.63 -2.12 -14.31
N HIS A 4 6.29 -2.16 -14.36
CA HIS A 4 5.51 -2.21 -13.13
C HIS A 4 5.80 -3.57 -12.48
N PRO A 5 6.22 -3.60 -11.21
CA PRO A 5 6.48 -4.86 -10.54
C PRO A 5 5.20 -5.70 -10.52
N PRO A 6 5.33 -7.04 -10.52
CA PRO A 6 4.18 -7.93 -10.46
C PRO A 6 3.31 -7.64 -9.21
N PHE A 7 2.00 -7.86 -9.34
CA PHE A 7 1.02 -7.50 -8.31
C PHE A 7 1.40 -8.10 -6.94
N GLY A 8 1.45 -7.26 -5.92
CA GLY A 8 1.78 -7.68 -4.56
C GLY A 8 3.26 -8.01 -4.31
N THR A 9 4.16 -7.76 -5.26
CA THR A 9 5.61 -8.03 -5.06
C THR A 9 6.39 -6.82 -4.60
N ALA A 10 5.87 -5.61 -4.87
CA ALA A 10 6.49 -4.38 -4.43
C ALA A 10 5.62 -3.71 -3.36
N PRO A 11 6.22 -3.20 -2.28
CA PRO A 11 5.48 -2.48 -1.27
C PRO A 11 5.02 -1.11 -1.77
N ILE A 12 3.85 -0.74 -1.29
CA ILE A 12 3.11 0.46 -1.62
C ILE A 12 2.90 1.29 -0.36
N ARG A 13 2.76 2.60 -0.57
CA ARG A 13 2.28 3.53 0.44
C ARG A 13 0.93 4.07 0.01
N CYS A 14 0.09 4.39 1.00
CA CYS A 14 -1.15 5.12 0.73
C CYS A 14 -0.85 6.47 0.05
N GLY A 15 -1.63 6.84 -0.95
CA GLY A 15 -1.51 8.13 -1.64
C GLY A 15 -1.89 9.34 -0.79
N ARG A 16 -2.59 9.12 0.33
CA ARG A 16 -3.01 10.17 1.26
C ARG A 16 -1.81 10.69 2.07
N THR A 17 -1.53 12.00 1.98
CA THR A 17 -0.34 12.66 2.58
C THR A 17 -0.16 12.42 4.08
N ARG A 18 -1.26 12.25 4.84
CA ARG A 18 -1.22 12.02 6.29
C ARG A 18 -1.35 10.55 6.70
N CYS A 19 -1.50 9.65 5.73
CA CYS A 19 -1.60 8.23 6.04
C CYS A 19 -0.20 7.62 6.09
N SER A 20 0.16 7.08 7.25
CA SER A 20 1.44 6.39 7.45
C SER A 20 1.42 4.92 7.03
N TRP A 21 0.27 4.44 6.54
CA TRP A 21 0.11 3.04 6.14
C TRP A 21 0.97 2.70 4.93
N ARG A 22 1.68 1.59 5.06
CA ARG A 22 2.59 0.99 4.09
C ARG A 22 2.37 -0.51 4.14
N GLY A 23 2.30 -1.16 2.98
CA GLY A 23 1.98 -2.58 2.87
C GLY A 23 2.12 -3.03 1.43
N TYR A 24 1.47 -4.11 1.04
CA TYR A 24 1.43 -4.59 -0.33
C TYR A 24 0.04 -4.36 -0.94
N GLU A 25 -0.07 -4.48 -2.26
CA GLU A 25 -1.37 -4.42 -2.95
C GLU A 25 -2.33 -5.51 -2.46
N THR A 26 -1.81 -6.62 -1.94
CA THR A 26 -2.58 -7.71 -1.33
C THR A 26 -3.21 -7.33 0.01
N ASP A 27 -2.66 -6.33 0.71
CA ASP A 27 -3.15 -5.86 2.02
C ASP A 27 -4.21 -4.75 1.88
N LEU A 28 -4.54 -4.33 0.66
CA LEU A 28 -5.58 -3.33 0.43
C LEU A 28 -6.98 -3.94 0.61
N ASN A 29 -7.88 -3.15 1.18
CA ASN A 29 -9.28 -3.54 1.32
C ASN A 29 -9.99 -3.46 -0.02
N LYS A 30 -10.71 -4.51 -0.37
CA LYS A 30 -11.64 -4.52 -1.50
C LYS A 30 -12.93 -3.83 -1.07
N VAL A 31 -13.24 -2.69 -1.68
CA VAL A 31 -14.44 -1.91 -1.39
C VAL A 31 -15.33 -1.85 -2.63
N PRO A 32 -16.67 -1.92 -2.47
CA PRO A 32 -17.57 -1.71 -3.59
C PRO A 32 -17.45 -0.26 -4.06
N GLY A 33 -17.28 -0.06 -5.36
CA GLY A 33 -17.25 1.24 -6.00
C GLY A 33 -18.00 1.23 -7.33
N THR A 34 -18.03 2.39 -7.98
CA THR A 34 -18.70 2.55 -9.27
C THR A 34 -17.81 3.37 -10.19
N ILE A 35 -17.38 2.79 -11.31
CA ILE A 35 -16.62 3.49 -12.35
C ILE A 35 -17.54 3.63 -13.56
N GLY A 36 -17.89 4.85 -13.93
CA GLY A 36 -18.74 5.13 -15.10
C GLY A 36 -20.14 4.52 -15.04
N GLY A 37 -20.71 4.35 -13.84
CA GLY A 37 -22.02 3.72 -13.64
C GLY A 37 -21.99 2.19 -13.53
N VAL A 38 -20.83 1.55 -13.67
CA VAL A 38 -20.66 0.10 -13.51
C VAL A 38 -20.11 -0.20 -12.12
N SER A 39 -20.78 -1.09 -11.39
CA SER A 39 -20.32 -1.61 -10.10
C SER A 39 -18.99 -2.35 -10.28
N CYS A 40 -17.95 -1.90 -9.58
CA CYS A 40 -16.61 -2.48 -9.64
C CYS A 40 -16.01 -2.59 -8.23
N THR A 41 -15.13 -3.56 -8.04
CA THR A 41 -14.38 -3.70 -6.79
C THR A 41 -13.17 -2.79 -6.84
N CYS A 42 -13.19 -1.72 -6.04
CA CYS A 42 -12.05 -0.82 -5.87
C CYS A 42 -11.14 -1.35 -4.74
N ILE A 43 -9.88 -0.93 -4.75
CA ILE A 43 -8.94 -1.20 -3.67
C ILE A 43 -8.71 0.08 -2.88
N ALA A 44 -8.80 0.00 -1.56
CA ALA A 44 -8.65 1.13 -0.67
C ALA A 44 -7.70 0.82 0.49
N CYS A 45 -6.99 1.85 0.95
CA CYS A 45 -6.14 1.77 2.11
C CYS A 45 -6.96 1.32 3.33
N PRO A 46 -6.55 0.25 4.03
CA PRO A 46 -7.31 -0.30 5.15
C PRO A 46 -7.37 0.65 6.35
N THR A 47 -6.43 1.59 6.47
CA THR A 47 -6.38 2.54 7.59
C THR A 47 -7.22 3.78 7.36
N CYS A 48 -7.28 4.31 6.14
CA CYS A 48 -7.88 5.63 5.90
C CYS A 48 -8.91 5.68 4.76
N GLY A 49 -9.20 4.54 4.11
CA GLY A 49 -10.18 4.42 3.04
C GLY A 49 -9.79 5.07 1.72
N CYS A 50 -8.57 5.57 1.59
CA CYS A 50 -8.11 6.20 0.35
C CYS A 50 -7.88 5.15 -0.74
N ASP A 51 -8.48 5.35 -1.90
CA ASP A 51 -8.44 4.48 -3.07
C ASP A 51 -7.17 4.62 -3.92
N SER A 52 -6.28 5.55 -3.56
CA SER A 52 -5.01 5.76 -4.24
C SER A 52 -3.81 5.23 -3.45
N TYR A 53 -2.84 4.70 -4.19
CA TYR A 53 -1.56 4.23 -3.65
C TYR A 53 -0.41 4.61 -4.58
N SER A 54 0.82 4.48 -4.08
CA SER A 54 2.02 4.67 -4.87
C SER A 54 3.08 3.65 -4.46
N PHE A 55 3.80 3.12 -5.45
CA PHE A 55 4.95 2.26 -5.18
C PHE A 55 6.03 3.03 -4.42
N MET A 56 6.59 2.39 -3.40
CA MET A 56 7.69 2.95 -2.63
C MET A 56 8.98 2.87 -3.45
N THR A 57 9.84 3.88 -3.32
CA THR A 57 11.20 3.84 -3.88
C THR A 57 12.08 2.87 -3.08
N ALA A 58 13.15 2.34 -3.68
CA ALA A 58 14.06 1.41 -3.01
C ALA A 58 14.61 1.93 -1.66
N GLY A 59 14.81 3.25 -1.54
CA GLY A 59 15.23 3.89 -0.27
C GLY A 59 14.13 3.86 0.79
N GLU A 60 12.88 4.13 0.41
CA GLU A 60 11.72 4.04 1.29
C GLU A 60 11.47 2.60 1.76
N ILE A 61 11.65 1.62 0.87
CA ILE A 61 11.52 0.19 1.18
C ILE A 61 12.52 -0.20 2.27
N LYS A 62 13.82 0.08 2.05
CA LYS A 62 14.87 -0.18 3.04
C LYS A 62 14.60 0.50 4.38
N ALA A 63 14.05 1.72 4.38
CA ALA A 63 13.69 2.42 5.61
C ALA A 63 12.49 1.76 6.34
N TRP A 64 11.49 1.31 5.59
CA TRP A 64 10.33 0.63 6.14
C TRP A 64 10.66 -0.77 6.66
N GLU A 65 11.42 -1.58 5.91
CA GLU A 65 11.90 -2.89 6.37
C GLU A 65 12.76 -2.78 7.64
N ARG A 66 13.64 -1.76 7.71
CA ARG A 66 14.40 -1.49 8.94
C ARG A 66 13.49 -1.18 10.13
N LYS A 67 12.44 -0.39 9.93
CA LYS A 67 11.47 -0.08 10.99
C LYS A 67 10.70 -1.33 11.44
N GLN A 68 10.29 -2.19 10.51
CA GLN A 68 9.62 -3.44 10.84
C GLN A 68 10.53 -4.38 11.66
N ARG A 69 11.79 -4.55 11.25
CA ARG A 69 12.78 -5.34 12.01
C ARG A 69 13.03 -4.76 13.41
N ALA A 70 13.12 -3.43 13.52
CA ALA A 70 13.30 -2.77 14.81
C ALA A 70 12.08 -2.89 15.72
N GLN A 71 10.86 -2.91 15.17
CA GLN A 71 9.63 -3.17 15.93
C GLN A 71 9.57 -4.63 16.40
N ALA A 72 9.87 -5.59 15.52
CA ALA A 72 9.89 -7.01 15.87
C ALA A 72 10.89 -7.35 16.99
N HIS A 73 12.06 -6.70 17.01
CA HIS A 73 13.06 -6.91 18.07
C HIS A 73 12.69 -6.22 19.41
N LYS A 74 11.75 -5.26 19.41
CA LYS A 74 11.35 -4.54 20.62
C LYS A 74 10.24 -5.24 21.40
N GLU A 75 9.60 -6.23 20.78
CA GLU A 75 8.52 -7.03 21.36
C GLU A 75 8.98 -8.44 21.81
N SER A 76 10.30 -8.69 21.84
CA SER A 76 10.92 -9.91 22.42
C SER A 76 11.60 -9.64 23.75
#